data_AF-A0A9D7U068-F1
#
_entry.id   AF-A0A9D7U068-F1
#
_cell.length_a   1.000
_cell.length_b   1.000
_cell.length_c   1.000
_cell.angle_alpha   90.00
_cell.angle_beta   90.00
_cell.angle_gamma   90.00
#
_symmetry.space_group_name_H-M   'P 1'
#
loop_
_entity.id
_entity.type
_entity.pdbx_description
1 polymer ?
#
loop_
_entity_poly.entity_id
_entity_poly.type
_entity_poly.pdbx_seq_one_letter_code
_entity_poly.pdbx_strand_id
1 'polypeptide(L)'
;MACPSKSAEDPLFWIHHANIDRLWQKWLNMGEGRADPDSIANAFWWNKTFKFYDSSGIVKIFKGKDVIKIADLLHVEYDDVPLPNVYPSKRDKKHPLSAAQKAIIVSDLNGVTIPSSGARMQFGQANSNTNQRRTIQSKIPQNSKPNPSKKDSVKNIYIEFENITIANNSSGTIEIYLNPEFVKQLNYENEHFLGILDLFTAQAINDHLKSNHEQSALKINITPVVNRLGLSFEDLKQSEIIFINRGENINGKENQSKLVVSIGKISLVTYGID
;
A
#
# COMPACT_ATOMS: atom_id res chain seq x y z
N MET A 1 -17.15 -7.18 -15.31
CA MET A 1 -16.54 -6.34 -14.25
C MET A 1 -15.06 -5.96 -14.45
N ALA A 2 -14.23 -6.69 -15.22
CA ALA A 2 -12.77 -6.45 -15.30
C ALA A 2 -12.31 -5.14 -15.99
N CYS A 3 -13.21 -4.39 -16.64
CA CYS A 3 -12.90 -3.11 -17.28
C CYS A 3 -13.56 -1.97 -16.48
N PRO A 4 -12.81 -1.02 -15.91
CA PRO A 4 -13.36 0.01 -15.03
C PRO A 4 -14.51 0.81 -15.66
N SER A 5 -14.35 1.20 -16.94
CA SER A 5 -15.32 2.05 -17.66
C SER A 5 -16.66 1.39 -17.93
N LYS A 6 -16.74 0.05 -17.86
CA LYS A 6 -17.98 -0.72 -18.06
C LYS A 6 -18.36 -1.57 -16.84
N SER A 7 -17.58 -1.49 -15.78
CA SER A 7 -17.72 -2.38 -14.62
C SER A 7 -19.11 -2.25 -13.99
N ALA A 8 -19.61 -1.03 -13.87
CA ALA A 8 -20.92 -0.71 -13.28
C ALA A 8 -22.14 -1.09 -14.15
N GLU A 9 -21.95 -1.52 -15.41
CA GLU A 9 -23.05 -2.03 -16.25
C GLU A 9 -23.52 -3.42 -15.78
N ASP A 10 -22.68 -4.14 -15.03
CA ASP A 10 -23.01 -5.43 -14.41
C ASP A 10 -23.52 -5.19 -12.98
N PRO A 11 -24.77 -5.57 -12.62
CA PRO A 11 -25.30 -5.36 -11.27
C PRO A 11 -24.45 -5.98 -10.14
N LEU A 12 -23.68 -7.03 -10.42
CA LEU A 12 -22.76 -7.62 -9.44
C LEU A 12 -21.68 -6.64 -8.98
N PHE A 13 -21.38 -5.60 -9.76
CA PHE A 13 -20.46 -4.53 -9.39
C PHE A 13 -20.86 -3.89 -8.05
N TRP A 14 -22.14 -3.57 -7.89
CA TRP A 14 -22.63 -2.89 -6.69
C TRP A 14 -22.55 -3.78 -5.45
N ILE A 15 -22.85 -5.08 -5.60
CA ILE A 15 -22.74 -6.05 -4.51
C ILE A 15 -21.27 -6.33 -4.15
N HIS A 16 -20.39 -6.39 -5.15
CA HIS A 16 -18.95 -6.46 -4.93
C HIS A 16 -18.46 -5.25 -4.13
N HIS A 17 -18.81 -4.03 -4.56
CA HIS A 17 -18.40 -2.80 -3.87
C HIS A 17 -19.03 -2.64 -2.48
N ALA A 18 -20.23 -3.16 -2.25
CA ALA A 18 -20.80 -3.23 -0.90
C ALA A 18 -19.92 -4.09 0.03
N ASN A 19 -19.36 -5.20 -0.45
CA ASN A 19 -18.43 -5.97 0.37
C ASN A 19 -17.08 -5.24 0.58
N ILE A 20 -16.62 -4.43 -0.38
CA ILE A 20 -15.42 -3.59 -0.20
C ILE A 20 -15.67 -2.51 0.87
N ASP A 21 -16.84 -1.86 0.85
CA ASP A 21 -17.25 -0.91 1.88
C ASP A 21 -17.32 -1.56 3.27
N ARG A 22 -17.92 -2.75 3.36
CA ARG A 22 -17.90 -3.58 4.58
C ARG A 22 -16.49 -3.89 5.10
N LEU A 23 -15.53 -4.14 4.22
CA LEU A 23 -14.14 -4.41 4.62
C LEU A 23 -13.45 -3.19 5.23
N TRP A 24 -13.81 -1.97 4.84
CA TRP A 24 -13.34 -0.74 5.51
C TRP A 24 -13.78 -0.75 6.98
N GLN A 25 -15.07 -0.98 7.26
CA GLN A 25 -15.54 -1.01 8.64
C GLN A 25 -14.89 -2.14 9.46
N LYS A 26 -14.72 -3.33 8.87
CA LYS A 26 -13.98 -4.43 9.53
C LYS A 26 -12.54 -4.03 9.84
N TRP A 27 -11.85 -3.37 8.91
CA TRP A 27 -10.49 -2.88 9.11
C TRP A 27 -10.40 -1.87 10.26
N LEU A 28 -11.36 -0.94 10.38
CA LEU A 28 -11.44 -0.02 11.52
C LEU A 28 -11.64 -0.76 12.84
N ASN A 29 -12.54 -1.73 12.88
CA ASN A 29 -12.87 -2.51 14.08
C ASN A 29 -11.68 -3.34 14.61
N MET A 30 -10.67 -3.62 13.79
CA MET A 30 -9.44 -4.30 14.24
C MET A 30 -8.55 -3.41 15.11
N GLY A 31 -8.75 -2.10 15.14
CA GLY A 31 -7.97 -1.19 15.98
C GLY A 31 -6.48 -1.12 15.59
N GLU A 32 -5.58 -1.07 16.58
CA GLU A 32 -4.11 -1.02 16.41
C GLU A 32 -3.60 0.15 15.56
N GLY A 33 -4.27 1.31 15.65
CA GLY A 33 -3.90 2.51 14.91
C GLY A 33 -4.54 2.60 13.51
N ARG A 34 -5.39 1.64 13.13
CA ARG A 34 -6.29 1.77 11.98
C ARG A 34 -7.37 2.80 12.29
N ALA A 35 -7.46 3.84 11.48
CA ALA A 35 -8.36 4.96 11.69
C ALA A 35 -8.72 5.61 10.36
N ASP A 36 -9.84 6.31 10.33
CA ASP A 36 -10.23 7.12 9.19
C ASP A 36 -9.20 8.23 8.90
N PRO A 37 -9.10 8.67 7.63
CA PRO A 37 -8.25 9.80 7.27
C PRO A 37 -8.60 11.05 8.10
N ASP A 38 -7.59 11.75 8.61
CA ASP A 38 -7.82 12.93 9.45
C ASP A 38 -7.70 14.25 8.66
N SER A 39 -8.34 15.30 9.17
CA SER A 39 -8.41 16.59 8.48
C SER A 39 -7.07 17.31 8.33
N ILE A 40 -6.07 16.97 9.14
CA ILE A 40 -4.76 17.61 9.18
C ILE A 40 -3.79 16.85 8.27
N ALA A 41 -3.58 15.56 8.53
CA ALA A 41 -2.63 14.75 7.76
C ALA A 41 -3.14 14.44 6.35
N ASN A 42 -4.46 14.36 6.16
CA ASN A 42 -5.10 14.00 4.89
C ASN A 42 -5.98 15.11 4.33
N ALA A 43 -5.55 16.38 4.46
CA ALA A 43 -6.33 17.55 4.05
C ALA A 43 -6.81 17.51 2.59
N PHE A 44 -6.00 16.96 1.67
CA PHE A 44 -6.42 16.79 0.27
C PHE A 44 -7.61 15.84 0.13
N TRP A 45 -7.48 14.63 0.70
CA TRP A 45 -8.56 13.63 0.71
C TRP A 45 -9.82 14.18 1.38
N TRP A 46 -9.64 14.83 2.53
CA TRP A 46 -10.73 15.37 3.37
C TRP A 46 -11.58 16.41 2.62
N ASN A 47 -10.93 17.24 1.79
CA ASN A 47 -11.57 18.35 1.09
C ASN A 47 -11.89 18.07 -0.38
N LYS A 48 -11.45 16.92 -0.92
CA LYS A 48 -11.77 16.50 -2.29
C LYS A 48 -13.28 16.43 -2.47
N THR A 49 -13.79 17.06 -3.52
CA THR A 49 -15.21 17.11 -3.84
C THR A 49 -15.58 16.06 -4.89
N PHE A 50 -16.77 15.48 -4.70
CA PHE A 50 -17.39 14.49 -5.58
C PHE A 50 -18.82 14.94 -5.89
N LYS A 51 -19.26 14.73 -7.13
CA LYS A 51 -20.62 15.07 -7.58
C LYS A 51 -21.40 13.77 -7.77
N PHE A 52 -22.59 13.71 -7.18
CA PHE A 52 -23.52 12.61 -7.31
C PHE A 52 -24.89 13.13 -7.71
N TYR A 53 -25.74 12.27 -8.25
CA TYR A 53 -27.14 12.57 -8.51
C TYR A 53 -27.98 11.79 -7.49
N ASP A 54 -28.93 12.45 -6.84
CA ASP A 54 -29.93 11.75 -6.04
C ASP A 54 -31.01 11.09 -6.91
N SER A 55 -31.94 10.37 -6.28
CA SER A 55 -33.04 9.68 -6.98
C SER A 55 -33.95 10.60 -7.79
N SER A 56 -33.92 11.91 -7.50
CA SER A 56 -34.69 12.94 -8.22
C SER A 56 -33.87 13.59 -9.36
N GLY A 57 -32.63 13.14 -9.58
CA GLY A 57 -31.74 13.70 -10.58
C GLY A 57 -31.10 15.04 -10.17
N ILE A 58 -31.16 15.42 -8.90
CA ILE A 58 -30.54 16.65 -8.40
C ILE A 58 -29.09 16.37 -8.04
N VAL A 59 -28.19 17.25 -8.47
CA VAL A 59 -26.77 17.15 -8.14
C VAL A 59 -26.55 17.43 -6.66
N LYS A 60 -25.90 16.49 -5.98
CA LYS A 60 -25.36 16.62 -4.62
C LYS A 60 -23.84 16.64 -4.68
N ILE A 61 -23.24 17.55 -3.92
CA ILE A 61 -21.79 17.65 -3.79
C ILE A 61 -21.41 17.13 -2.41
N PHE A 62 -20.55 16.12 -2.39
CA PHE A 62 -19.99 15.53 -1.18
C PHE A 62 -18.47 15.77 -1.14
N LYS A 63 -17.92 15.80 0.07
CA LYS A 63 -16.47 15.79 0.30
C LYS A 63 -16.04 14.46 0.92
N GLY A 64 -14.75 14.14 0.87
CA GLY A 64 -14.21 12.93 1.52
C GLY A 64 -14.63 12.81 2.99
N LYS A 65 -14.60 13.92 3.74
CA LYS A 65 -15.08 13.99 5.12
C LYS A 65 -16.56 13.64 5.33
N ASP A 66 -17.38 13.84 4.31
CA ASP A 66 -18.81 13.58 4.40
C ASP A 66 -19.05 12.08 4.31
N VAL A 67 -18.20 11.30 3.63
CA VAL A 67 -18.27 9.83 3.57
C VAL A 67 -18.12 9.20 4.96
N ILE A 68 -17.18 9.69 5.77
CA ILE A 68 -16.98 9.25 7.16
C ILE A 68 -18.27 9.43 7.97
N LYS A 69 -18.98 10.54 7.74
CA LYS A 69 -20.25 10.84 8.43
C LYS A 69 -21.46 10.14 7.81
N ILE A 70 -21.40 9.81 6.53
CA ILE A 70 -22.47 9.15 5.79
C ILE A 70 -22.60 7.70 6.23
N ALA A 71 -21.49 7.03 6.56
CA ALA A 71 -21.53 5.73 7.24
C ALA A 71 -22.35 5.79 8.53
N ASP A 72 -22.18 6.85 9.33
CA ASP A 72 -22.97 7.08 10.55
C ASP A 72 -24.43 7.51 10.27
N LEU A 73 -24.71 8.11 9.10
CA LEU A 73 -26.00 8.75 8.78
C LEU A 73 -26.96 7.84 8.00
N LEU A 74 -26.45 6.95 7.16
CA LEU A 74 -27.29 6.08 6.33
C LEU A 74 -27.91 4.93 7.12
N HIS A 75 -27.45 4.68 8.35
CA HIS A 75 -27.89 3.55 9.18
C HIS A 75 -27.89 2.21 8.43
N VAL A 76 -27.01 2.09 7.42
CA VAL A 76 -26.79 0.86 6.69
C VAL A 76 -25.73 0.10 7.47
N GLU A 77 -26.16 -0.99 8.08
CA GLU A 77 -25.29 -1.89 8.81
C GLU A 77 -25.08 -3.17 8.00
N TYR A 78 -23.90 -3.76 8.14
CA TYR A 78 -23.65 -5.09 7.62
C TYR A 78 -23.88 -6.10 8.76
N ASP A 79 -24.66 -7.15 8.49
CA ASP A 79 -25.12 -8.12 9.50
C ASP A 79 -24.03 -8.67 10.43
N ASP A 80 -22.80 -8.81 9.95
CA ASP A 80 -21.67 -9.40 10.69
C ASP A 80 -20.57 -8.38 11.07
N VAL A 81 -20.87 -7.09 10.97
CA VAL A 81 -19.96 -6.01 11.36
C VAL A 81 -20.62 -5.16 12.44
N PRO A 82 -20.46 -5.51 13.73
CA PRO A 82 -20.98 -4.68 14.80
C PRO A 82 -20.33 -3.30 14.75
N LEU A 83 -21.12 -2.25 14.96
CA LEU A 83 -20.57 -0.92 15.18
C LEU A 83 -19.67 -0.96 16.43
N PRO A 84 -18.53 -0.25 16.43
CA PRO A 84 -17.69 -0.23 17.61
C PRO A 84 -18.50 0.28 18.82
N ASN A 85 -18.49 -0.48 19.93
CA ASN A 85 -19.19 -0.15 21.20
C ASN A 85 -18.77 1.19 21.82
N VAL A 86 -17.79 1.87 21.23
CA VAL A 86 -17.31 3.17 21.62
C VAL A 86 -17.13 3.97 20.33
N TYR A 87 -18.16 4.71 19.91
CA TYR A 87 -17.86 5.98 19.27
C TYR A 87 -16.96 6.73 20.26
N PRO A 88 -15.72 7.13 19.91
CA PRO A 88 -14.88 7.87 20.84
C PRO A 88 -15.55 9.20 21.16
N SER A 89 -16.41 9.20 22.17
CA SER A 89 -16.95 10.39 22.79
C SER A 89 -15.76 11.05 23.47
N LYS A 90 -15.20 12.04 22.75
CA LYS A 90 -13.87 12.65 22.94
C LYS A 90 -12.78 11.81 22.26
N ARG A 91 -12.43 12.24 21.04
CA ARG A 91 -11.14 11.97 20.41
C ARG A 91 -10.04 12.09 21.46
N ASP A 92 -9.45 10.98 21.86
CA ASP A 92 -8.20 11.03 22.60
C ASP A 92 -7.20 11.79 21.73
N LYS A 93 -6.81 12.98 22.18
CA LYS A 93 -5.77 13.84 21.57
C LYS A 93 -4.37 13.18 21.63
N LYS A 94 -4.32 11.86 21.85
CA LYS A 94 -3.12 11.03 22.00
C LYS A 94 -2.88 10.11 20.81
N HIS A 95 -3.60 10.27 19.70
CA HIS A 95 -2.96 9.90 18.44
C HIS A 95 -1.81 10.88 18.25
N PRO A 96 -0.54 10.44 18.24
CA PRO A 96 0.50 11.32 17.75
C PRO A 96 0.01 11.75 16.38
N LEU A 97 -0.15 13.07 16.22
CA LEU A 97 -0.30 13.70 14.92
C LEU A 97 0.58 12.91 13.97
N SER A 98 0.03 12.41 12.87
CA SER A 98 0.85 11.90 11.78
C SER A 98 1.61 13.09 11.19
N ALA A 99 2.56 13.62 11.97
CA ALA A 99 3.66 14.42 11.48
C ALA A 99 4.24 13.63 10.32
N ALA A 100 4.54 14.29 9.21
CA ALA A 100 5.14 13.67 8.05
C ALA A 100 6.36 12.85 8.52
N GLN A 101 6.19 11.53 8.64
CA GLN A 101 7.25 10.64 9.08
C GLN A 101 8.25 10.60 7.93
N LYS A 102 9.51 10.90 8.22
CA LYS A 102 10.53 10.84 7.18
C LYS A 102 10.80 9.38 6.87
N ALA A 103 10.73 9.04 5.58
CA ALA A 103 11.19 7.75 5.10
C ALA A 103 12.71 7.70 5.24
N ILE A 104 13.20 6.73 5.99
CA ILE A 104 14.60 6.35 6.08
C ILE A 104 14.79 5.16 5.16
N ILE A 105 15.58 5.34 4.10
CA ILE A 105 15.93 4.26 3.17
C ILE A 105 16.97 3.36 3.85
N VAL A 106 16.63 2.09 4.01
CA VAL A 106 17.50 1.05 4.55
C VAL A 106 18.37 0.45 3.45
N SER A 107 17.78 0.18 2.29
CA SER A 107 18.46 -0.38 1.11
C SER A 107 17.66 -0.08 -0.16
N ASP A 108 18.36 0.04 -1.29
CA ASP A 108 17.77 0.28 -2.61
C ASP A 108 18.22 -0.81 -3.58
N LEU A 109 17.32 -1.16 -4.51
CA LEU A 109 17.62 -1.94 -5.69
C LEU A 109 17.35 -1.11 -6.94
N ASN A 110 18.24 -1.25 -7.92
CA ASN A 110 17.98 -0.79 -9.27
C ASN A 110 16.78 -1.51 -9.86
N GLY A 111 16.17 -0.94 -10.89
CA GLY A 111 14.98 -1.51 -11.51
C GLY A 111 15.17 -2.95 -12.02
N VAL A 112 14.06 -3.69 -12.06
CA VAL A 112 13.99 -5.10 -12.48
C VAL A 112 12.90 -5.28 -13.52
N THR A 113 13.16 -6.15 -14.50
CA THR A 113 12.13 -6.68 -15.38
C THR A 113 11.77 -8.09 -14.92
N ILE A 114 10.49 -8.32 -14.69
CA ILE A 114 9.92 -9.58 -14.22
C ILE A 114 9.27 -10.28 -15.42
N PRO A 115 9.92 -11.31 -16.00
CA PRO A 115 9.34 -12.11 -17.07
C PRO A 115 8.31 -13.12 -16.54
N SER A 116 7.74 -13.91 -17.44
CA SER A 116 6.81 -15.01 -17.11
C SER A 116 7.38 -16.03 -16.12
N SER A 117 8.70 -16.25 -16.12
CA SER A 117 9.39 -17.15 -15.19
C SER A 117 9.59 -16.58 -13.78
N GLY A 118 9.21 -15.33 -13.53
CA GLY A 118 9.54 -14.61 -12.31
C GLY A 118 10.96 -14.02 -12.31
N ALA A 119 11.33 -13.40 -11.19
CA ALA A 119 12.63 -12.75 -11.00
C ALA A 119 13.13 -12.89 -9.55
N ARG A 120 14.44 -12.75 -9.35
CA ARG A 120 15.08 -12.75 -8.03
C ARG A 120 16.03 -11.57 -7.92
N MET A 121 16.10 -10.95 -6.75
CA MET A 121 16.95 -9.80 -6.49
C MET A 121 17.54 -9.88 -5.09
N GLN A 122 18.77 -9.42 -4.92
CA GLN A 122 19.47 -9.42 -3.64
C GLN A 122 19.78 -7.99 -3.23
N PHE A 123 19.30 -7.58 -2.06
CA PHE A 123 19.78 -6.35 -1.43
C PHE A 123 21.28 -6.50 -1.12
N GLY A 124 22.06 -5.42 -1.29
CA GLY A 124 23.50 -5.43 -1.03
C GLY A 124 24.40 -5.77 -2.23
N GLN A 125 23.85 -6.20 -3.37
CA GLN A 125 24.61 -6.42 -4.62
C GLN A 125 24.61 -5.21 -5.57
N ALA A 126 24.15 -4.04 -5.12
CA ALA A 126 24.29 -2.81 -5.88
C ALA A 126 25.73 -2.29 -5.76
N ASN A 127 26.45 -2.24 -6.88
CA ASN A 127 27.77 -1.62 -7.02
C ASN A 127 27.86 -0.34 -6.16
N SER A 128 28.82 -0.34 -5.24
CA SER A 128 29.27 0.81 -4.46
C SER A 128 29.25 2.08 -5.31
N ASN A 129 28.23 2.94 -5.15
CA ASN A 129 28.26 4.38 -5.47
C ASN A 129 26.94 5.13 -5.22
N THR A 130 26.18 4.79 -4.17
CA THR A 130 25.05 5.64 -3.72
C THR A 130 25.15 5.97 -2.24
N ASN A 131 26.22 6.68 -1.86
CA ASN A 131 26.14 7.71 -0.82
C ASN A 131 25.34 8.93 -1.33
N GLN A 132 24.21 8.72 -2.01
CA GLN A 132 23.24 9.79 -2.23
C GLN A 132 22.28 9.79 -1.05
N ARG A 133 22.70 10.46 0.03
CA ARG A 133 21.74 11.18 0.87
C ARG A 133 20.94 12.07 -0.08
N ARG A 134 19.73 11.66 -0.47
CA ARG A 134 18.74 12.61 -0.99
C ARG A 134 18.38 13.52 0.18
N THR A 135 19.08 14.65 0.26
CA THR A 135 18.63 15.80 1.02
C THR A 135 17.36 16.31 0.33
N ILE A 136 16.20 15.83 0.77
CA ILE A 136 14.97 16.59 0.55
C ILE A 136 15.15 17.88 1.36
N GLN A 137 15.45 18.99 0.67
CA GLN A 137 15.71 20.27 1.31
C GLN A 137 14.51 20.69 2.18
N SER A 138 14.70 20.65 3.50
CA SER A 138 13.92 21.47 4.42
C SER A 138 14.83 22.56 4.98
N LYS A 139 14.45 23.82 4.84
CA LYS A 139 15.04 24.93 5.60
C LYS A 139 14.92 24.60 7.09
N ILE A 140 16.04 24.35 7.77
CA ILE A 140 16.12 24.13 9.22
C ILE A 140 16.43 25.48 9.88
N PRO A 141 15.63 25.98 10.84
CA PRO A 141 16.14 26.84 11.90
C PRO A 141 16.86 25.93 12.92
N GLN A 142 18.18 26.06 13.00
CA GLN A 142 18.99 25.34 13.99
C GLN A 142 18.62 25.82 15.39
N ASN A 143 18.13 24.92 16.25
CA ASN A 143 18.47 24.83 17.68
C ASN A 143 17.61 23.78 18.39
N SER A 144 18.14 22.57 18.51
CA SER A 144 17.85 21.69 19.66
C SER A 144 18.89 20.58 19.70
N LYS A 145 19.55 20.44 20.86
CA LYS A 145 20.54 19.38 21.11
C LYS A 145 19.83 18.02 21.25
N PRO A 146 20.45 16.90 20.83
CA PRO A 146 19.84 15.57 20.98
C PRO A 146 19.86 15.13 22.44
N ASN A 147 18.73 14.64 22.94
CA ASN A 147 18.60 14.04 24.27
C ASN A 147 18.64 12.50 24.13
N PRO A 148 19.61 11.78 24.76
CA PRO A 148 19.89 10.37 24.44
C PRO A 148 19.05 9.37 25.24
N SER A 149 17.72 9.51 25.26
CA SER A 149 16.87 8.62 26.09
C SER A 149 15.48 8.34 25.52
N LYS A 150 15.39 7.76 24.32
CA LYS A 150 14.30 6.84 23.94
C LYS A 150 14.88 5.72 23.10
N LYS A 151 14.56 4.46 23.43
CA LYS A 151 14.76 3.34 22.50
C LYS A 151 13.85 3.63 21.31
N ASP A 152 14.43 4.06 20.20
CA ASP A 152 13.72 4.27 18.95
C ASP A 152 13.21 2.91 18.44
N SER A 153 12.01 2.53 18.87
CA SER A 153 11.32 1.39 18.31
C SER A 153 10.93 1.77 16.88
N VAL A 154 11.75 1.37 15.92
CA VAL A 154 11.41 1.49 14.51
C VAL A 154 10.19 0.60 14.25
N LYS A 155 9.02 1.21 14.03
CA LYS A 155 7.73 0.49 14.15
C LYS A 155 7.20 -0.12 12.85
N ASN A 156 7.54 0.42 11.68
CA ASN A 156 7.01 -0.09 10.42
C ASN A 156 8.07 -0.07 9.31
N ILE A 157 8.30 -1.24 8.71
CA ILE A 157 9.19 -1.47 7.58
C ILE A 157 8.34 -1.74 6.35
N TYR A 158 8.66 -1.08 5.24
CA TYR A 158 7.95 -1.21 3.97
C TYR A 158 8.92 -1.53 2.83
N ILE A 159 8.39 -2.16 1.79
CA ILE A 159 8.99 -2.15 0.46
C ILE A 159 8.17 -1.22 -0.42
N GLU A 160 8.87 -0.32 -1.10
CA GLU A 160 8.30 0.63 -2.04
C GLU A 160 8.70 0.28 -3.47
N PHE A 161 7.72 0.22 -4.37
CA PHE A 161 7.90 -0.04 -5.79
C PHE A 161 7.56 1.22 -6.59
N GLU A 162 8.54 1.77 -7.30
CA GLU A 162 8.39 2.98 -8.10
C GLU A 162 8.50 2.67 -9.60
N ASN A 163 7.84 3.51 -10.42
CA ASN A 163 7.91 3.45 -11.88
C ASN A 163 7.54 2.06 -12.44
N ILE A 164 6.44 1.50 -11.95
CA ILE A 164 5.93 0.22 -12.42
C ILE A 164 5.36 0.41 -13.84
N THR A 165 5.86 -0.34 -14.81
CA THR A 165 5.36 -0.36 -16.19
C THR A 165 4.95 -1.77 -16.56
N ILE A 166 3.83 -1.88 -17.26
CA ILE A 166 3.24 -3.15 -17.67
C ILE A 166 3.25 -3.18 -19.18
N ALA A 167 3.95 -4.15 -19.77
CA ALA A 167 3.98 -4.30 -21.21
C ALA A 167 2.67 -4.90 -21.73
N ASN A 168 2.29 -4.57 -22.97
CA ASN A 168 1.26 -5.26 -23.74
C ASN A 168 -0.15 -5.36 -23.10
N ASN A 169 -0.52 -4.41 -22.23
CA ASN A 169 -1.76 -4.46 -21.43
C ASN A 169 -1.92 -5.79 -20.67
N SER A 170 -0.80 -6.33 -20.18
CA SER A 170 -0.80 -7.58 -19.43
C SER A 170 -1.63 -7.42 -18.15
N SER A 171 -2.36 -8.48 -17.78
CA SER A 171 -3.11 -8.52 -16.52
C SER A 171 -2.67 -9.75 -15.71
N GLY A 172 -3.00 -9.76 -14.42
CA GLY A 172 -2.61 -10.83 -13.52
C GLY A 172 -1.96 -10.33 -12.23
N THR A 173 -1.33 -11.25 -11.53
CA THR A 173 -0.72 -11.00 -10.22
C THR A 173 0.73 -11.48 -10.17
N ILE A 174 1.55 -10.75 -9.43
CA ILE A 174 2.90 -11.16 -9.07
C ILE A 174 2.94 -11.30 -7.56
N GLU A 175 3.27 -12.49 -7.07
CA GLU A 175 3.52 -12.72 -5.65
C GLU A 175 4.96 -12.36 -5.30
N ILE A 176 5.14 -11.82 -4.11
CA ILE A 176 6.43 -11.30 -3.64
C ILE A 176 6.80 -12.04 -2.36
N TYR A 177 8.05 -12.50 -2.26
CA TYR A 177 8.56 -13.27 -1.13
C TYR A 177 9.89 -12.69 -0.64
N LEU A 178 10.14 -12.81 0.66
CA LEU A 178 11.39 -12.40 1.32
C LEU A 178 12.16 -13.60 1.86
N ASN A 179 13.39 -13.80 1.39
CA ASN A 179 14.27 -14.90 1.81
C ASN A 179 13.61 -16.30 1.79
N PRO A 180 12.80 -16.68 0.78
CA PRO A 180 12.09 -17.96 0.84
C PRO A 180 13.05 -19.14 0.82
N GLU A 181 12.83 -20.11 1.71
CA GLU A 181 13.50 -21.40 1.61
C GLU A 181 13.09 -22.16 0.33
N PHE A 182 13.91 -23.12 -0.07
CA PHE A 182 13.64 -23.97 -1.24
C PHE A 182 12.50 -24.95 -0.95
N VAL A 183 11.26 -24.46 -0.89
CA VAL A 183 10.05 -25.27 -0.79
C VAL A 183 9.58 -25.69 -2.17
N LYS A 184 9.03 -26.92 -2.30
CA LYS A 184 8.57 -27.50 -3.58
C LYS A 184 7.58 -26.61 -4.34
N GLN A 185 6.84 -25.74 -3.65
CA GLN A 185 5.97 -24.74 -4.25
C GLN A 185 5.72 -23.59 -3.26
N LEU A 186 6.05 -22.36 -3.64
CA LEU A 186 5.66 -21.17 -2.88
C LEU A 186 4.18 -20.85 -3.15
N ASN A 187 3.48 -20.30 -2.16
CA ASN A 187 2.13 -19.76 -2.26
C ASN A 187 1.89 -18.73 -1.13
N TYR A 188 0.71 -18.10 -1.11
CA TYR A 188 0.35 -17.07 -0.14
C TYR A 188 0.29 -17.52 1.34
N GLU A 189 0.24 -18.83 1.61
CA GLU A 189 0.26 -19.38 2.97
C GLU A 189 1.68 -19.49 3.53
N ASN A 190 2.70 -19.33 2.67
CA ASN A 190 4.09 -19.44 3.07
C ASN A 190 4.52 -18.28 4.00
N GLU A 191 5.35 -18.59 4.99
CA GLU A 191 5.80 -17.62 6.00
C GLU A 191 6.60 -16.45 5.42
N HIS A 192 7.20 -16.63 4.24
CA HIS A 192 8.00 -15.64 3.52
C HIS A 192 7.17 -14.74 2.59
N PHE A 193 5.86 -14.99 2.46
CA PHE A 193 4.99 -14.23 1.57
C PHE A 193 4.81 -12.78 2.08
N LEU A 194 5.19 -11.82 1.25
CA LEU A 194 5.09 -10.39 1.53
C LEU A 194 3.75 -9.80 1.09
N GLY A 195 3.21 -10.29 -0.02
CA GLY A 195 2.00 -9.75 -0.63
C GLY A 195 1.98 -9.93 -2.14
N ILE A 196 0.99 -9.29 -2.77
CA ILE A 196 0.79 -9.31 -4.22
C ILE A 196 1.02 -7.92 -4.82
N LEU A 197 1.60 -7.90 -6.00
CA LEU A 197 1.48 -6.80 -6.95
C LEU A 197 0.36 -7.17 -7.93
N ASP A 198 -0.82 -6.58 -7.72
CA ASP A 198 -1.94 -6.66 -8.65
C ASP A 198 -1.76 -5.66 -9.79
N LEU A 199 -1.76 -6.14 -11.03
CA LEU A 199 -1.44 -5.31 -12.18
C LEU A 199 -2.57 -4.40 -12.63
N PHE A 200 -3.81 -4.72 -12.27
CA PHE A 200 -4.93 -3.81 -12.48
C PHE A 200 -4.74 -2.54 -11.65
N THR A 201 -4.42 -2.71 -10.37
CA THR A 201 -4.13 -1.59 -9.44
C THR A 201 -2.85 -0.85 -9.85
N ALA A 202 -1.78 -1.58 -10.20
CA ALA A 202 -0.52 -0.95 -10.61
C ALA A 202 -0.67 -0.10 -11.88
N GLN A 203 -1.46 -0.55 -12.86
CA GLN A 203 -1.78 0.22 -14.06
C GLN A 203 -2.57 1.49 -13.71
N ALA A 204 -3.62 1.37 -12.89
CA ALA A 204 -4.45 2.49 -12.48
C ALA A 204 -3.64 3.56 -11.71
N ILE A 205 -2.74 3.14 -10.83
CA ILE A 205 -1.81 4.04 -10.13
C ILE A 205 -0.93 4.78 -11.14
N ASN A 206 -0.28 4.06 -12.07
CA ASN A 206 0.62 4.70 -13.03
C ASN A 206 -0.10 5.75 -13.91
N ASP A 207 -1.33 5.45 -14.34
CA ASP A 207 -2.13 6.37 -15.14
C ASP A 207 -2.58 7.60 -14.34
N HIS A 208 -2.91 7.43 -13.05
CA HIS A 208 -3.23 8.54 -12.17
C HIS A 208 -2.03 9.46 -11.92
N LEU A 209 -0.83 8.90 -11.75
CA LEU A 209 0.39 9.68 -11.46
C LEU A 209 0.88 10.53 -12.63
N LYS A 210 0.76 10.01 -13.86
CA LYS A 210 1.07 10.78 -15.08
C LYS A 210 0.23 12.06 -15.19
N SER A 211 -0.99 12.04 -14.64
CA SER A 211 -1.91 13.18 -14.71
C SER A 211 -1.67 14.26 -13.63
N ASN A 212 -1.08 13.89 -12.49
CA ASN A 212 -0.93 14.77 -11.32
C ASN A 212 0.51 15.16 -10.98
N HIS A 213 1.52 14.72 -11.76
CA HIS A 213 2.94 15.00 -11.54
C HIS A 213 3.49 14.61 -10.15
N GLU A 214 2.81 13.72 -9.44
CA GLU A 214 3.27 13.20 -8.14
C GLU A 214 3.99 11.85 -8.34
N GLN A 215 5.14 11.68 -7.68
CA GLN A 215 5.75 10.37 -7.51
C GLN A 215 5.03 9.65 -6.38
N SER A 216 4.34 8.55 -6.69
CA SER A 216 3.86 7.64 -5.66
C SER A 216 4.40 6.25 -5.93
N ALA A 217 4.86 5.61 -4.85
CA ALA A 217 5.30 4.24 -4.86
C ALA A 217 4.17 3.34 -4.34
N LEU A 218 4.02 2.15 -4.91
CA LEU A 218 3.22 1.11 -4.26
C LEU A 218 3.99 0.64 -3.02
N LYS A 219 3.34 0.60 -1.86
CA LYS A 219 3.97 0.23 -0.60
C LYS A 219 3.38 -1.05 -0.04
N ILE A 220 4.23 -1.97 0.38
CA ILE A 220 3.84 -3.18 1.10
C ILE A 220 4.46 -3.12 2.49
N ASN A 221 3.63 -3.22 3.54
CA ASN A 221 4.13 -3.32 4.92
C ASN A 221 4.69 -4.73 5.15
N ILE A 222 6.00 -4.82 5.29
CA ILE A 222 6.70 -6.10 5.49
C ILE A 222 6.99 -6.41 6.97
N THR A 223 6.67 -5.47 7.88
CA THR A 223 6.91 -5.62 9.32
C THR A 223 6.44 -6.96 9.88
N PRO A 224 5.24 -7.47 9.56
CA PRO A 224 4.79 -8.76 10.09
C PRO A 224 5.71 -9.92 9.66
N VAL A 225 6.23 -9.89 8.43
CA VAL A 225 7.11 -10.94 7.88
C VAL A 225 8.52 -10.80 8.45
N VAL A 226 9.05 -9.58 8.55
CA VAL A 226 10.35 -9.32 9.21
C VAL A 226 10.35 -9.84 10.64
N ASN A 227 9.29 -9.53 11.41
CA ASN A 227 9.15 -10.00 12.78
C ASN A 227 9.01 -11.52 12.87
N ARG A 228 8.22 -12.14 11.97
CA ARG A 228 8.02 -13.59 11.91
C ARG A 228 9.32 -14.33 11.63
N LEU A 229 10.12 -13.83 10.69
CA LEU A 229 11.41 -14.41 10.30
C LEU A 229 12.56 -14.03 11.25
N GLY A 230 12.31 -13.16 12.24
CA GLY A 230 13.33 -12.72 13.21
C GLY A 230 14.49 -11.91 12.59
N LEU A 231 14.25 -11.22 11.47
CA LEU A 231 15.30 -10.51 10.74
C LEU A 231 15.62 -9.16 11.38
N SER A 232 16.91 -8.86 11.53
CA SER A 232 17.41 -7.55 11.93
C SER A 232 17.52 -6.57 10.75
N PHE A 233 17.75 -5.29 11.04
CA PHE A 233 18.03 -4.30 9.98
C PHE A 233 19.25 -4.65 9.13
N GLU A 234 20.24 -5.34 9.69
CA GLU A 234 21.42 -5.73 8.92
C GLU A 234 21.13 -6.92 8.01
N ASP A 235 20.32 -7.89 8.48
CA ASP A 235 19.86 -9.01 7.67
C ASP A 235 19.04 -8.54 6.46
N LEU A 236 18.22 -7.49 6.65
CA LEU A 236 17.43 -6.88 5.57
C LEU A 236 18.29 -6.29 4.45
N LYS A 237 19.48 -5.78 4.76
CA LYS A 237 20.38 -5.25 3.74
C LYS A 237 20.98 -6.33 2.84
N GLN A 238 20.95 -7.59 3.27
CA GLN A 238 21.47 -8.75 2.56
C GLN A 238 20.35 -9.71 2.11
N SER A 239 19.09 -9.28 2.23
CA SER A 239 17.95 -10.14 1.96
C SER A 239 17.65 -10.27 0.46
N GLU A 240 17.11 -11.43 0.09
CA GLU A 240 16.59 -11.74 -1.22
C GLU A 240 15.10 -11.40 -1.31
N ILE A 241 14.72 -10.76 -2.42
CA ILE A 241 13.32 -10.68 -2.86
C ILE A 241 13.14 -11.58 -4.07
N ILE A 242 12.09 -12.39 -4.03
CA ILE A 242 11.66 -13.21 -5.16
C ILE A 242 10.28 -12.74 -5.63
N PHE A 243 10.16 -12.61 -6.94
CA PHE A 243 8.91 -12.34 -7.65
C PHE A 243 8.47 -13.62 -8.35
N ILE A 244 7.31 -14.15 -7.96
CA ILE A 244 6.66 -15.27 -8.65
C ILE A 244 5.52 -14.73 -9.49
N ASN A 245 5.64 -14.93 -10.79
CA ASN A 245 4.63 -14.53 -11.75
C ASN A 245 3.51 -15.55 -11.75
N ARG A 246 2.31 -15.17 -11.29
CA ARG A 246 1.12 -16.03 -11.33
C ARG A 246 0.27 -15.80 -12.58
N GLY A 247 0.49 -14.68 -13.25
CA GLY A 247 -0.28 -14.30 -14.42
C GLY A 247 -1.77 -14.18 -14.12
N GLU A 248 -2.59 -14.45 -15.12
CA GLU A 248 -4.04 -14.50 -14.99
C GLU A 248 -4.47 -15.87 -14.47
N ASN A 249 -5.47 -15.90 -13.58
CA ASN A 249 -6.10 -17.16 -13.20
C ASN A 249 -7.38 -17.34 -14.03
N ILE A 250 -7.35 -18.29 -14.97
CA ILE A 250 -8.48 -18.63 -15.82
C ILE A 250 -8.91 -20.06 -15.47
N ASN A 251 -10.11 -20.21 -14.92
CA ASN A 251 -10.68 -21.50 -14.51
C ASN A 251 -9.76 -22.32 -13.58
N GLY A 252 -9.09 -21.65 -12.63
CA GLY A 252 -8.19 -22.30 -11.68
C GLY A 252 -6.79 -22.60 -12.23
N LYS A 253 -6.47 -22.13 -13.45
CA LYS A 253 -5.16 -22.33 -14.08
C LYS A 253 -4.47 -20.99 -14.30
N GLU A 254 -3.22 -20.93 -13.85
CA GLU A 254 -2.32 -19.79 -14.08
C GLU A 254 -1.95 -19.70 -15.57
N ASN A 255 -2.05 -18.50 -16.14
CA ASN A 255 -1.64 -18.18 -17.49
C ASN A 255 -0.62 -17.03 -17.46
N GLN A 256 0.66 -17.40 -17.58
CA GLN A 256 1.81 -16.48 -17.48
C GLN A 256 2.30 -15.99 -18.86
N SER A 257 1.69 -16.44 -19.96
CA SER A 257 2.26 -16.39 -21.33
C SER A 257 2.54 -14.99 -21.89
N LYS A 258 2.01 -13.93 -21.28
CA LYS A 258 2.16 -12.55 -21.79
C LYS A 258 2.69 -11.58 -20.75
N LEU A 259 2.87 -12.00 -19.49
CA LEU A 259 3.13 -11.09 -18.39
C LEU A 259 4.60 -10.64 -18.37
N VAL A 260 4.83 -9.37 -18.70
CA VAL A 260 6.13 -8.70 -18.53
C VAL A 260 5.89 -7.37 -17.82
N VAL A 261 6.49 -7.25 -16.63
CA VAL A 261 6.38 -6.07 -15.77
C VAL A 261 7.77 -5.55 -15.48
N SER A 262 7.97 -4.24 -15.58
CA SER A 262 9.21 -3.61 -15.13
C SER A 262 8.93 -2.70 -13.95
N ILE A 263 9.83 -2.70 -12.97
CA ILE A 263 9.81 -1.82 -11.81
C ILE A 263 11.08 -0.99 -11.90
N GLY A 264 10.98 0.34 -11.88
CA GLY A 264 12.15 1.20 -12.08
C GLY A 264 13.03 1.36 -10.84
N LYS A 265 12.44 1.28 -9.64
CA LYS A 265 13.18 1.29 -8.37
C LYS A 265 12.42 0.52 -7.29
N ILE A 266 13.17 -0.20 -6.45
CA ILE A 266 12.64 -0.86 -5.26
C ILE A 266 13.41 -0.35 -4.05
N SER A 267 12.72 0.15 -3.04
CA SER A 267 13.33 0.73 -1.84
C SER A 267 12.81 0.01 -0.59
N LEU A 268 13.70 -0.46 0.28
CA LEU A 268 13.34 -0.89 1.63
C LEU A 268 13.40 0.34 2.53
N VAL A 269 12.27 0.72 3.10
CA VAL A 269 12.13 1.95 3.88
C VAL A 269 11.57 1.68 5.25
N THR A 270 11.93 2.54 6.20
CA THR A 270 11.26 2.62 7.48
C THR A 270 10.86 4.05 7.77
N TYR A 271 9.80 4.23 8.56
CA TYR A 271 9.29 5.54 8.93
C TYR A 271 9.61 5.83 10.39
N GLY A 272 10.48 6.82 10.59
CA GLY A 272 10.86 7.33 11.91
C GLY A 272 10.16 8.64 12.25
N ILE A 273 10.01 8.90 13.55
CA ILE A 273 9.78 10.24 14.07
C ILE A 273 11.17 10.75 14.48
N ASP A 274 11.68 11.76 13.79
CA ASP A 274 12.85 12.53 14.27
C ASP A 274 12.49 13.29 15.55
#